data_AF-A0A1X2GGT1-F1
#
_entry.id   AF-A0A1X2GGT1-F1
#
_cell.length_a   1.000
_cell.length_b   1.000
_cell.length_c   1.000
_cell.angle_alpha   90.00
_cell.angle_beta   90.00
_cell.angle_gamma   90.00
#
_symmetry.space_group_name_H-M   'P 1'
#
loop_
_entity.id
_entity.type
_entity.pdbx_description
1 polymer ?
#
loop_
_entity_poly.entity_id
_entity_poly.type
_entity_poly.pdbx_seq_one_letter_code
_entity_poly.pdbx_strand_id
1 'polypeptide(L)'
;MTLTVADLPLHQQKALMDMTSAVNDLFATYQKEYQSLWPATCDPSVLQDAPESVTQVSNGADALGLSAVSRFVEVESDYYSWEVQRRSFRVLAPSRAHMCKSLIMENTRCTHTNYDDPLYSRYYCIYDTPVNTQVLLNYARDLNNRTISKKHYNFRMADENVSYELTGYKSGGVCAIGMKCNVPIILAGCILQLNPPVMFLGAGHVDWKIGVPVQDFIDKTGCLVANLD
;
A
#
# COMPACT_ATOMS: atom_id res chain seq x y z
N MET A 1 22.24 14.97 -16.31
CA MET A 1 21.72 13.82 -17.07
C MET A 1 21.96 12.60 -16.21
N THR A 2 20.91 12.02 -15.62
CA THR A 2 21.03 10.88 -14.70
C THR A 2 21.05 9.61 -15.53
N LEU A 3 22.16 8.88 -15.54
CA LEU A 3 22.23 7.54 -16.14
C LEU A 3 21.22 6.62 -15.43
N THR A 4 20.37 5.98 -16.21
CA THR A 4 19.39 4.97 -15.76
C THR A 4 19.95 3.56 -15.96
N VAL A 5 19.30 2.53 -15.39
CA VAL A 5 19.70 1.13 -15.64
C VAL A 5 19.60 0.78 -17.12
N ALA A 6 18.61 1.36 -17.82
CA ALA A 6 18.40 1.15 -19.25
C ALA A 6 19.55 1.69 -20.10
N ASP A 7 20.31 2.67 -19.60
CA ASP A 7 21.45 3.27 -20.29
C ASP A 7 22.74 2.43 -20.16
N LEU A 8 22.74 1.41 -19.30
CA LEU A 8 23.90 0.53 -19.10
C LEU A 8 24.04 -0.49 -20.23
N PRO A 9 25.26 -0.94 -20.57
CA PRO A 9 25.46 -2.10 -21.42
C PRO A 9 24.71 -3.35 -20.92
N LEU A 10 24.19 -4.18 -21.83
CA LEU A 10 23.38 -5.36 -21.50
C LEU A 10 24.01 -6.31 -20.47
N HIS A 11 25.33 -6.49 -20.52
CA HIS A 11 26.03 -7.35 -19.55
C HIS A 11 26.00 -6.78 -18.12
N GLN A 12 26.01 -5.45 -17.97
CA GLN A 12 25.90 -4.77 -16.68
C GLN A 12 24.46 -4.78 -16.18
N GLN A 13 23.47 -4.60 -17.07
CA GLN A 13 22.06 -4.76 -16.72
C GLN A 13 21.79 -6.16 -16.17
N LYS A 14 22.31 -7.20 -16.85
CA LYS A 14 22.20 -8.59 -16.39
C LYS A 14 22.86 -8.79 -15.02
N ALA A 15 24.09 -8.31 -14.83
CA ALA A 15 24.77 -8.43 -13.55
C ALA A 15 24.00 -7.74 -12.40
N LEU A 16 23.37 -6.59 -12.67
CA LEU A 16 22.54 -5.88 -11.68
C LEU A 16 21.26 -6.67 -11.35
N MET A 17 20.64 -7.29 -12.35
CA MET A 17 19.46 -8.16 -12.14
C MET A 17 19.83 -9.39 -11.33
N ASP A 18 20.95 -10.04 -11.64
CA ASP A 18 21.44 -11.23 -10.92
C ASP A 18 21.75 -10.88 -9.45
N MET A 19 22.40 -9.74 -9.19
CA MET A 19 22.67 -9.25 -7.84
C MET A 19 21.36 -8.93 -7.08
N THR A 20 20.39 -8.30 -7.74
CA THR A 20 19.08 -8.02 -7.15
C THR A 20 18.36 -9.32 -6.79
N SER A 21 18.40 -10.33 -7.67
CA SER A 21 17.82 -11.65 -7.40
C SER A 21 18.46 -12.29 -6.17
N ALA A 22 19.80 -12.29 -6.09
CA ALA A 22 20.51 -12.86 -4.96
C ALA A 22 20.14 -12.17 -3.63
N VAL A 23 19.95 -10.85 -3.62
CA VAL A 23 19.49 -10.11 -2.42
C VAL A 23 18.06 -10.51 -2.05
N ASN A 24 17.15 -10.62 -3.01
CA ASN A 24 15.78 -11.07 -2.74
C ASN A 24 15.78 -12.49 -2.17
N ASP A 25 16.61 -13.39 -2.71
CA ASP A 25 16.73 -14.77 -2.26
C ASP A 25 17.27 -14.86 -0.82
N LEU A 26 18.16 -13.95 -0.41
CA LEU A 26 18.62 -13.84 0.97
C LEU A 26 17.46 -13.47 1.90
N PHE A 27 16.64 -12.47 1.55
CA PHE A 27 15.46 -12.13 2.36
C PHE A 27 14.48 -13.31 2.47
N ALA A 28 14.25 -14.04 1.38
CA ALA A 28 13.39 -15.22 1.37
C ALA A 28 13.95 -16.35 2.25
N THR A 29 15.27 -16.55 2.22
CA THR A 29 16.00 -17.55 3.01
C THR A 29 15.90 -17.25 4.50
N TYR A 30 16.09 -15.98 4.89
CA TYR A 30 16.10 -15.53 6.29
C TYR A 30 14.78 -14.87 6.73
N GLN A 31 13.67 -15.25 6.10
CA GLN A 31 12.38 -14.58 6.33
C GLN A 31 11.92 -14.65 7.79
N LYS A 32 12.20 -15.77 8.49
CA LYS A 32 11.75 -15.97 9.88
C LYS A 32 12.52 -15.08 10.83
N GLU A 33 13.84 -15.01 10.63
CA GLU A 33 14.73 -14.12 11.35
C GLU A 33 14.35 -12.67 11.09
N TYR A 34 14.13 -12.31 9.82
CA TYR A 34 13.67 -10.98 9.42
C TYR A 34 12.37 -10.57 10.14
N GLN A 35 11.37 -11.45 10.19
CA GLN A 35 10.11 -11.19 10.90
C GLN A 35 10.32 -11.06 12.42
N SER A 36 11.15 -11.92 13.01
CA SER A 36 11.42 -11.87 14.46
C SER A 36 12.12 -10.58 14.89
N LEU A 37 12.96 -10.02 14.02
CA LEU A 37 13.70 -8.78 14.26
C LEU A 37 12.91 -7.53 13.85
N TRP A 38 11.80 -7.68 13.13
CA TRP A 38 11.02 -6.56 12.60
C TRP A 38 10.62 -5.52 13.66
N PRO A 39 10.06 -5.90 14.84
CA PRO A 39 9.68 -4.91 15.86
C PRO A 39 10.88 -4.09 16.35
N ALA A 40 12.07 -4.68 16.42
CA ALA A 40 13.29 -3.97 16.81
C ALA A 40 13.76 -2.94 15.77
N THR A 41 13.25 -3.00 14.54
CA THR A 41 13.51 -2.00 13.48
C THR A 41 12.50 -0.85 13.49
N CYS A 42 11.49 -0.88 14.37
CA CYS A 42 10.47 0.15 14.50
C CYS A 42 10.94 1.19 15.52
N ASP A 43 11.42 2.34 15.03
CA ASP A 43 11.87 3.45 15.86
C ASP A 43 10.86 4.61 15.82
N PRO A 44 10.11 4.86 16.90
CA PRO A 44 9.14 5.95 16.93
C PRO A 44 9.79 7.34 16.97
N SER A 45 11.08 7.44 17.32
CA SER A 45 11.77 8.74 17.41
C SER A 45 11.93 9.42 16.04
N VAL A 46 11.90 8.63 14.96
CA VAL A 46 11.88 9.13 13.57
C VAL A 46 10.71 10.10 13.35
N LEU A 47 9.62 10.02 14.11
CA LEU A 47 8.43 10.85 13.91
C LEU A 47 8.49 12.25 14.55
N GLN A 48 9.57 12.61 15.24
CA GLN A 48 9.63 13.84 16.05
C GLN A 48 9.26 15.13 15.29
N ASP A 49 9.69 15.25 14.03
CA ASP A 49 9.45 16.41 13.16
C ASP A 49 8.56 16.06 11.96
N ALA A 50 7.78 14.98 12.07
CA ALA A 50 6.95 14.50 10.97
C ALA A 50 5.82 15.51 10.65
N PRO A 51 5.49 15.71 9.35
CA PRO A 51 4.35 16.54 8.95
C PRO A 51 3.03 16.06 9.57
N GLU A 52 2.06 16.97 9.71
CA GLU A 52 0.74 16.67 10.29
C GLU A 52 0.06 15.43 9.67
N SER A 53 0.17 15.27 8.35
CA SER A 53 -0.42 14.12 7.66
C SER A 53 0.26 12.79 7.99
N VAL A 54 1.55 12.79 8.34
CA VAL A 54 2.27 11.60 8.83
C VAL A 54 1.87 11.32 10.28
N THR A 55 1.75 12.36 11.11
CA THR A 55 1.24 12.24 12.48
C THR A 55 -0.18 11.67 12.49
N GLN A 56 -1.04 12.03 11.52
CA GLN A 56 -2.35 11.42 11.33
C GLN A 56 -2.25 9.90 11.08
N VAL A 57 -1.30 9.45 10.26
CA VAL A 57 -1.05 8.01 10.04
C VAL A 57 -0.53 7.35 11.32
N SER A 58 0.40 7.98 12.05
CA SER A 58 0.89 7.45 13.33
C SER A 58 -0.24 7.25 14.33
N ASN A 59 -1.07 8.27 14.53
CA ASN A 59 -2.22 8.18 15.44
C ASN A 59 -3.23 7.11 14.99
N GLY A 60 -3.41 6.94 13.67
CA GLY A 60 -4.21 5.85 13.11
C GLY A 60 -3.61 4.48 13.41
N ALA A 61 -2.29 4.33 13.31
CA ALA A 61 -1.60 3.10 13.66
C ALA A 61 -1.73 2.80 15.17
N ASP A 62 -1.63 3.81 16.02
CA ASP A 62 -1.86 3.69 17.48
C ASP A 62 -3.27 3.19 17.77
N ALA A 63 -4.28 3.82 17.16
CA ALA A 63 -5.68 3.45 17.34
C ALA A 63 -6.00 2.01 16.89
N LEU A 64 -5.31 1.52 15.86
CA LEU A 64 -5.44 0.15 15.36
C LEU A 64 -4.57 -0.86 16.15
N GLY A 65 -3.67 -0.40 17.02
CA GLY A 65 -2.70 -1.25 17.71
C GLY A 65 -1.60 -1.79 16.80
N LEU A 66 -1.20 -1.03 15.78
CA LEU A 66 -0.14 -1.34 14.81
C LEU A 66 1.21 -0.69 15.13
N SER A 67 1.29 0.24 16.08
CA SER A 67 2.48 1.08 16.28
C SER A 67 3.74 0.30 16.63
N ALA A 68 3.63 -0.75 17.43
CA ALA A 68 4.77 -1.59 17.82
C ALA A 68 5.38 -2.38 16.63
N VAL A 69 4.66 -2.48 15.52
CA VAL A 69 5.08 -3.19 14.30
C VAL A 69 5.09 -2.28 13.07
N SER A 70 4.98 -0.97 13.25
CA SER A 70 4.97 -0.01 12.17
C SER A 70 6.33 0.68 12.05
N ARG A 71 6.98 0.51 10.90
CA ARG A 71 8.27 1.15 10.63
C ARG A 71 8.10 2.37 9.73
N PHE A 72 8.18 3.56 10.30
CA PHE A 72 8.18 4.80 9.55
C PHE A 72 9.56 5.07 8.96
N VAL A 73 9.60 5.55 7.72
CA VAL A 73 10.83 5.90 7.00
C VAL A 73 10.60 7.22 6.27
N GLU A 74 11.33 8.25 6.67
CA GLU A 74 11.49 9.47 5.88
C GLU A 74 12.41 9.17 4.68
N VAL A 75 12.03 9.66 3.51
CA VAL A 75 12.78 9.52 2.26
C VAL A 75 13.06 10.90 1.66
N GLU A 76 13.93 10.93 0.68
CA GLU A 76 14.38 12.15 0.03
C GLU A 76 13.25 12.82 -0.78
N SER A 77 13.28 14.15 -0.91
CA SER A 77 12.24 14.90 -1.63
C SER A 77 12.17 14.58 -3.13
N ASP A 78 13.26 14.06 -3.71
CA ASP A 78 13.31 13.59 -5.10
C ASP A 78 13.00 12.08 -5.22
N TYR A 79 12.59 11.40 -4.15
CA TYR A 79 12.37 9.95 -4.09
C TYR A 79 11.50 9.42 -5.24
N TYR A 80 10.41 10.10 -5.59
CA TYR A 80 9.52 9.66 -6.67
C TYR A 80 10.09 9.85 -8.08
N SER A 81 11.16 10.63 -8.24
CA SER A 81 11.90 10.70 -9.50
C SER A 81 12.78 9.46 -9.75
N TRP A 82 12.98 8.62 -8.72
CA TRP A 82 13.85 7.44 -8.80
C TRP A 82 13.12 6.21 -9.37
N GLU A 83 13.88 5.34 -10.02
CA GLU A 83 13.41 4.00 -10.37
C GLU A 83 12.90 3.24 -9.15
N VAL A 84 11.85 2.43 -9.32
CA VAL A 84 11.21 1.70 -8.23
C VAL A 84 12.17 0.76 -7.49
N GLN A 85 13.18 0.20 -8.19
CA GLN A 85 14.21 -0.65 -7.57
C GLN A 85 15.08 0.14 -6.57
N ARG A 86 15.46 1.38 -6.92
CA ARG A 86 16.20 2.25 -6.00
C ARG A 86 15.35 2.65 -4.80
N ARG A 87 14.07 2.96 -5.05
CA ARG A 87 13.08 3.29 -4.01
C ARG A 87 12.89 2.16 -2.99
N SER A 88 12.87 0.89 -3.45
CA SER A 88 12.75 -0.26 -2.54
C SER A 88 13.97 -0.43 -1.66
N PHE A 89 15.18 -0.26 -2.20
CA PHE A 89 16.40 -0.30 -1.39
C PHE A 89 16.43 0.81 -0.34
N ARG A 90 15.95 2.01 -0.66
CA ARG A 90 15.94 3.14 0.29
C ARG A 90 15.12 2.88 1.56
N VAL A 91 14.05 2.10 1.46
CA VAL A 91 13.22 1.72 2.61
C VAL A 91 13.56 0.33 3.17
N LEU A 92 14.64 -0.29 2.66
CA LEU A 92 15.05 -1.65 2.97
C LEU A 92 13.92 -2.67 2.75
N ALA A 93 13.17 -2.48 1.67
CA ALA A 93 12.17 -3.43 1.22
C ALA A 93 12.85 -4.65 0.57
N PRO A 94 12.39 -5.88 0.86
CA PRO A 94 13.02 -7.09 0.34
C PRO A 94 13.04 -7.20 -1.19
N SER A 95 12.03 -6.65 -1.85
CA SER A 95 11.97 -6.56 -3.31
C SER A 95 11.04 -5.44 -3.76
N ARG A 96 11.02 -5.13 -5.06
CA ARG A 96 10.06 -4.19 -5.65
C ARG A 96 8.60 -4.55 -5.41
N ALA A 97 8.29 -5.85 -5.30
CA ALA A 97 6.92 -6.32 -5.05
C ALA A 97 6.39 -5.87 -3.67
N HIS A 98 7.29 -5.59 -2.72
CA HIS A 98 6.92 -5.12 -1.38
C HIS A 98 6.57 -3.61 -1.36
N MET A 99 6.78 -2.90 -2.47
CA MET A 99 6.44 -1.49 -2.62
C MET A 99 4.99 -1.37 -3.09
N CYS A 100 4.05 -1.35 -2.15
CA CYS A 100 2.63 -1.28 -2.45
C CYS A 100 2.17 0.18 -2.53
N LYS A 101 1.11 0.42 -3.30
CA LYS A 101 0.44 1.71 -3.38
C LYS A 101 -1.05 1.54 -3.19
N SER A 102 -1.68 2.57 -2.63
CA SER A 102 -3.12 2.65 -2.47
C SER A 102 -3.74 3.68 -3.41
N LEU A 103 -4.98 3.42 -3.80
CA LEU A 103 -5.84 4.39 -4.48
C LEU A 103 -7.28 4.27 -4.00
N ILE A 104 -8.07 5.33 -4.18
CA ILE A 104 -9.50 5.29 -3.91
C ILE A 104 -10.24 5.00 -5.21
N MET A 105 -11.02 3.92 -5.22
CA MET A 105 -11.96 3.60 -6.29
C MET A 105 -13.36 4.03 -5.90
N GLU A 106 -14.02 4.81 -6.75
CA GLU A 106 -15.43 5.17 -6.65
C GLU A 106 -16.29 4.25 -7.52
N ASN A 107 -17.33 3.67 -6.91
CA ASN A 107 -18.47 3.14 -7.65
C ASN A 107 -19.40 4.30 -8.07
N THR A 108 -19.20 4.85 -9.26
CA THR A 108 -19.94 6.03 -9.73
C THR A 108 -21.41 5.73 -10.06
N ARG A 109 -21.84 4.47 -9.96
CA ARG A 109 -23.25 4.04 -10.12
C ARG A 109 -23.86 3.52 -8.83
N CYS A 110 -23.17 3.69 -7.71
CA CYS A 110 -23.72 3.42 -6.38
C CYS A 110 -24.97 4.26 -6.16
N THR A 111 -25.98 3.66 -5.55
CA THR A 111 -27.31 4.28 -5.34
C THR A 111 -27.39 5.11 -4.06
N HIS A 112 -26.34 5.13 -3.26
CA HIS A 112 -26.25 5.91 -2.03
C HIS A 112 -24.89 6.61 -1.92
N THR A 113 -24.79 7.51 -0.95
CA THR A 113 -23.58 8.25 -0.63
C THR A 113 -22.75 7.61 0.48
N ASN A 114 -23.28 6.57 1.15
CA ASN A 114 -22.58 5.86 2.22
C ASN A 114 -21.29 5.22 1.73
N TYR A 115 -20.30 5.17 2.61
CA TYR A 115 -18.95 4.73 2.32
C TYR A 115 -18.39 3.75 3.36
N ASP A 116 -19.23 3.29 4.30
CA ASP A 116 -18.86 2.51 5.48
C ASP A 116 -19.31 1.04 5.41
N ASP A 117 -20.22 0.68 4.49
CA ASP A 117 -20.62 -0.70 4.26
C ASP A 117 -19.63 -1.43 3.33
N PRO A 118 -18.79 -2.36 3.83
CA PRO A 118 -17.84 -3.10 3.00
C PRO A 118 -18.51 -3.94 1.90
N LEU A 119 -19.77 -4.35 2.06
CA LEU A 119 -20.48 -5.21 1.11
C LEU A 119 -21.02 -4.45 -0.10
N TYR A 120 -21.26 -3.14 0.04
CA TYR A 120 -21.69 -2.26 -1.03
C TYR A 120 -21.36 -0.80 -0.72
N SER A 121 -20.09 -0.44 -0.80
CA SER A 121 -19.64 0.94 -0.57
C SER A 121 -19.64 1.75 -1.86
N ARG A 122 -19.85 3.06 -1.75
CA ARG A 122 -19.54 4.00 -2.84
C ARG A 122 -18.03 4.09 -3.10
N TYR A 123 -17.20 3.94 -2.07
CA TYR A 123 -15.75 4.06 -2.19
C TYR A 123 -15.03 2.86 -1.58
N TYR A 124 -13.94 2.44 -2.21
CA TYR A 124 -13.01 1.43 -1.66
C TYR A 124 -11.59 1.95 -1.76
N CYS A 125 -10.82 1.78 -0.69
CA CYS A 125 -9.37 1.97 -0.73
C CYS A 125 -8.72 0.66 -1.17
N ILE A 126 -8.05 0.65 -2.33
CA ILE A 126 -7.46 -0.56 -2.90
C ILE A 126 -5.95 -0.49 -2.83
N TYR A 127 -5.35 -1.53 -2.27
CA TYR A 127 -3.91 -1.75 -2.27
C TYR A 127 -3.48 -2.72 -3.38
N ASP A 128 -2.43 -2.29 -4.08
CA ASP A 128 -1.84 -2.84 -5.29
C ASP A 128 -2.62 -2.58 -6.59
N THR A 129 -1.87 -2.39 -7.68
CA THR A 129 -2.40 -2.05 -9.01
C THR A 129 -1.41 -2.50 -10.09
N PRO A 130 -1.86 -2.73 -11.34
CA PRO A 130 -3.07 -2.17 -11.95
C PRO A 130 -4.36 -2.88 -11.51
N VAL A 131 -5.39 -2.11 -11.17
CA VAL A 131 -6.69 -2.68 -10.76
C VAL A 131 -7.49 -3.06 -11.99
N ASN A 132 -7.78 -4.35 -12.15
CA ASN A 132 -8.75 -4.80 -13.12
C ASN A 132 -10.18 -4.48 -12.63
N THR A 133 -10.78 -3.41 -13.16
CA THR A 133 -12.10 -2.94 -12.70
C THR A 133 -13.23 -3.94 -12.95
N GLN A 134 -13.08 -4.86 -13.91
CA GLN A 134 -14.05 -5.92 -14.15
C GLN A 134 -13.93 -7.03 -13.09
N VAL A 135 -12.72 -7.36 -12.65
CA VAL A 135 -12.49 -8.28 -11.53
C VAL A 135 -12.99 -7.67 -10.22
N LEU A 136 -12.65 -6.40 -9.94
CA LEU A 136 -13.17 -5.66 -8.78
C LEU A 136 -14.71 -5.62 -8.78
N LEU A 137 -15.34 -5.38 -9.94
CA LEU A 137 -16.80 -5.42 -10.06
C LEU A 137 -17.37 -6.78 -9.66
N ASN A 138 -16.79 -7.87 -10.16
CA ASN A 138 -17.26 -9.21 -9.84
C ASN A 138 -17.08 -9.51 -8.35
N TYR A 139 -15.92 -9.19 -7.79
CA TYR A 139 -15.64 -9.32 -6.37
C TYR A 139 -16.66 -8.56 -5.51
N ALA A 140 -16.88 -7.27 -5.79
CA ALA A 140 -17.83 -6.45 -5.05
C ALA A 140 -19.28 -6.96 -5.14
N ARG A 141 -19.65 -7.61 -6.26
CA ARG A 141 -20.95 -8.27 -6.38
C ARG A 141 -21.02 -9.55 -5.55
N ASP A 142 -19.92 -10.30 -5.49
CA ASP A 142 -19.85 -11.54 -4.70
C ASP A 142 -19.93 -11.27 -3.20
N LEU A 143 -19.38 -10.15 -2.71
CA LEU A 143 -19.49 -9.72 -1.30
C LEU A 143 -20.93 -9.68 -0.80
N ASN A 144 -21.88 -9.25 -1.66
CA ASN A 144 -23.29 -9.16 -1.31
C ASN A 144 -24.14 -10.24 -2.00
N ASN A 145 -23.58 -11.43 -2.24
CA ASN A 145 -24.27 -12.57 -2.85
C ASN A 145 -24.98 -12.24 -4.16
N ARG A 146 -24.46 -11.27 -4.92
CA ARG A 146 -24.99 -10.75 -6.18
C ARG A 146 -26.43 -10.24 -6.10
N THR A 147 -26.91 -9.87 -4.92
CA THR A 147 -28.27 -9.32 -4.71
C THR A 147 -28.46 -7.97 -5.40
N ILE A 148 -27.39 -7.19 -5.53
CA ILE A 148 -27.40 -5.89 -6.21
C ILE A 148 -27.16 -6.09 -7.72
N SER A 149 -28.02 -5.45 -8.53
CA SER A 149 -27.91 -5.51 -9.98
C SER A 149 -26.58 -4.93 -10.48
N LYS A 150 -25.96 -5.61 -11.47
CA LYS A 150 -24.71 -5.20 -12.13
C LYS A 150 -24.74 -3.73 -12.59
N LYS A 151 -25.90 -3.19 -12.97
CA LYS A 151 -26.04 -1.81 -13.44
C LYS A 151 -25.65 -0.76 -12.40
N HIS A 152 -25.65 -1.11 -11.11
CA HIS A 152 -25.26 -0.25 -10.00
C HIS A 152 -23.77 -0.31 -9.65
N TYR A 153 -22.96 -0.94 -10.51
CA TYR A 153 -21.51 -0.99 -10.36
C TYR A 153 -20.85 -0.33 -11.57
N ASN A 154 -19.97 0.64 -11.30
CA ASN A 154 -19.04 1.22 -12.26
C ASN A 154 -17.86 1.82 -11.50
N PHE A 155 -16.79 1.04 -11.33
CA PHE A 155 -15.61 1.48 -10.60
C PHE A 155 -14.70 2.35 -11.45
N ARG A 156 -14.38 3.54 -10.95
CA ARG A 156 -13.39 4.48 -11.50
C ARG A 156 -12.49 4.97 -10.38
N MET A 157 -11.29 5.42 -10.73
CA MET A 157 -10.45 6.11 -9.75
C MET A 157 -11.15 7.41 -9.34
N ALA A 158 -11.22 7.67 -8.04
CA ALA A 158 -11.81 8.88 -7.51
C ALA A 158 -10.94 10.10 -7.85
N ASP A 159 -11.57 11.27 -7.98
CA ASP A 159 -10.86 12.53 -8.16
C ASP A 159 -9.96 12.84 -6.95
N GLU A 160 -8.85 13.54 -7.17
CA GLU A 160 -7.87 13.82 -6.11
C GLU A 160 -8.48 14.56 -4.90
N ASN A 161 -9.41 15.49 -5.15
CA ASN A 161 -10.11 16.22 -4.09
C ASN A 161 -10.98 15.27 -3.24
N VAL A 162 -11.72 14.35 -3.88
CA VAL A 162 -12.54 13.36 -3.19
C VAL A 162 -11.65 12.40 -2.39
N SER A 163 -10.54 11.94 -2.97
CA SER A 163 -9.55 11.14 -2.26
C SER A 163 -9.00 11.87 -1.03
N TYR A 164 -8.70 13.17 -1.15
CA TYR A 164 -8.21 13.97 -0.03
C TYR A 164 -9.27 14.19 1.05
N GLU A 165 -10.53 14.41 0.69
CA GLU A 165 -11.64 14.53 1.64
C GLU A 165 -11.85 13.25 2.44
N LEU A 166 -11.80 12.09 1.78
CA LEU A 166 -11.98 10.78 2.42
C LEU A 166 -10.80 10.37 3.28
N THR A 167 -9.57 10.61 2.81
CA THR A 167 -8.35 10.06 3.43
C THR A 167 -7.62 11.07 4.30
N GLY A 168 -7.67 12.36 3.96
CA GLY A 168 -6.80 13.40 4.52
C GLY A 168 -5.42 13.48 3.86
N TYR A 169 -5.14 12.67 2.84
CA TYR A 169 -3.82 12.55 2.23
C TYR A 169 -3.80 13.02 0.77
N LYS A 170 -2.73 13.72 0.40
CA LYS A 170 -2.49 14.12 -0.98
C LYS A 170 -2.00 12.93 -1.81
N SER A 171 -2.07 13.09 -3.14
CA SER A 171 -1.51 12.12 -4.09
C SER A 171 -0.05 11.80 -3.77
N GLY A 172 0.33 10.52 -3.89
CA GLY A 172 1.66 10.03 -3.51
C GLY A 172 1.89 9.82 -2.00
N GLY A 173 0.97 10.24 -1.14
CA GLY A 173 0.99 9.99 0.31
C GLY A 173 -0.20 9.19 0.83
N VAL A 174 -1.14 8.78 -0.04
CA VAL A 174 -2.35 8.05 0.38
C VAL A 174 -1.99 6.80 1.19
N CYS A 175 -2.66 6.65 2.32
CA CYS A 175 -2.57 5.53 3.24
C CYS A 175 -3.99 5.21 3.73
N ALA A 176 -4.29 3.94 3.99
CA ALA A 176 -5.57 3.55 4.58
C ALA A 176 -5.57 3.65 6.12
N ILE A 177 -4.39 3.73 6.74
CA ILE A 177 -4.27 3.94 8.18
C ILE A 177 -4.56 5.40 8.48
N GLY A 178 -5.47 5.66 9.43
CA GLY A 178 -5.78 7.01 9.89
C GLY A 178 -6.65 7.85 8.96
N MET A 179 -7.34 7.25 7.99
CA MET A 179 -8.26 7.99 7.09
C MET A 179 -9.33 8.78 7.87
N LYS A 180 -9.75 9.92 7.31
CA LYS A 180 -10.84 10.75 7.88
C LYS A 180 -12.19 10.04 7.86
N CYS A 181 -12.42 9.22 6.85
CA CYS A 181 -13.62 8.43 6.67
C CYS A 181 -13.28 6.94 6.75
N ASN A 182 -14.18 6.14 7.32
CA ASN A 182 -14.04 4.68 7.42
C ASN A 182 -14.33 3.99 6.07
N VAL A 183 -13.48 4.22 5.07
CA VAL A 183 -13.59 3.63 3.74
C VAL A 183 -13.10 2.18 3.79
N PRO A 184 -13.89 1.19 3.34
CA PRO A 184 -13.47 -0.21 3.27
C PRO A 184 -12.20 -0.40 2.45
N ILE A 185 -11.33 -1.24 2.97
CA ILE A 185 -10.02 -1.53 2.39
C ILE A 185 -10.09 -2.87 1.67
N ILE A 186 -9.58 -2.92 0.44
CA ILE A 186 -9.36 -4.16 -0.32
C ILE A 186 -7.86 -4.31 -0.58
N LEU A 187 -7.28 -5.39 -0.06
CA LEU A 187 -5.90 -5.80 -0.27
C LEU A 187 -5.84 -6.79 -1.44
N ALA A 188 -4.98 -6.53 -2.42
CA ALA A 188 -4.77 -7.47 -3.52
C ALA A 188 -4.10 -8.78 -3.03
N GLY A 189 -4.52 -9.91 -3.58
CA GLY A 189 -4.08 -11.24 -3.17
C GLY A 189 -2.59 -11.51 -3.38
N CYS A 190 -1.96 -10.83 -4.34
CA CYS A 190 -0.51 -10.86 -4.56
C CYS A 190 0.30 -10.36 -3.34
N ILE A 191 -0.24 -9.45 -2.53
CA ILE A 191 0.41 -8.97 -1.31
C ILE A 191 0.56 -10.10 -0.28
N LEU A 192 -0.35 -11.08 -0.27
CA LEU A 192 -0.25 -12.25 0.61
C LEU A 192 0.87 -13.22 0.16
N GLN A 193 1.40 -13.05 -1.05
CA GLN A 193 2.50 -13.86 -1.59
C GLN A 193 3.88 -13.22 -1.35
N LEU A 194 3.94 -12.07 -0.68
CA LEU A 194 5.20 -11.42 -0.34
C LEU A 194 6.02 -12.31 0.61
N ASN A 195 7.32 -12.37 0.34
CA ASN A 195 8.28 -13.14 1.12
C ASN A 195 9.56 -12.32 1.33
N PRO A 196 9.85 -11.89 2.57
CA PRO A 196 9.05 -12.00 3.78
C PRO A 196 7.71 -11.23 3.69
N PRO A 197 6.67 -11.60 4.46
CA PRO A 197 5.33 -11.03 4.33
C PRO A 197 5.22 -9.66 5.04
N VAL A 198 5.91 -8.67 4.50
CA VAL A 198 5.84 -7.26 4.89
C VAL A 198 5.50 -6.41 3.67
N MET A 199 4.87 -5.27 3.87
CA MET A 199 4.58 -4.33 2.78
C MET A 199 4.95 -2.91 3.19
N PHE A 200 5.36 -2.12 2.19
CA PHE A 200 5.68 -0.70 2.35
C PHE A 200 4.64 0.13 1.61
N LEU A 201 4.09 1.11 2.32
CA LEU A 201 2.97 1.95 1.89
C LEU A 201 3.37 3.43 1.96
N GLY A 202 2.55 4.30 1.36
CA GLY A 202 2.59 5.73 1.70
C GLY A 202 2.22 5.96 3.17
N ALA A 203 2.82 6.97 3.79
CA ALA A 203 2.57 7.31 5.20
C ALA A 203 2.01 8.73 5.36
N GLY A 204 1.01 9.09 4.57
CA GLY A 204 0.34 10.39 4.64
C GLY A 204 1.08 11.54 3.98
N HIS A 205 2.35 11.35 3.63
CA HIS A 205 3.18 12.31 2.91
C HIS A 205 4.00 11.64 1.81
N VAL A 206 4.34 12.41 0.77
CA VAL A 206 5.10 11.94 -0.39
C VAL A 206 6.50 11.46 0.03
N ASP A 207 7.12 12.19 0.96
CA ASP A 207 8.46 11.90 1.48
C ASP A 207 8.46 10.92 2.67
N TRP A 208 7.35 10.24 2.94
CA TRP A 208 7.23 9.31 4.05
C TRP A 208 6.65 7.97 3.62
N LYS A 209 7.16 6.91 4.24
CA LYS A 209 6.74 5.52 4.02
C LYS A 209 6.51 4.83 5.35
N ILE A 210 5.60 3.86 5.34
CA ILE A 210 5.33 3.00 6.48
C ILE A 210 5.46 1.54 6.03
N GLY A 211 6.34 0.80 6.69
CA GLY A 211 6.41 -0.65 6.58
C GLY A 211 5.52 -1.29 7.64
N VAL A 212 4.80 -2.35 7.28
CA VAL A 212 3.99 -3.16 8.21
C VAL A 212 4.02 -4.64 7.81
N PRO A 213 3.98 -5.59 8.77
CA PRO A 213 3.71 -6.98 8.46
C PRO A 213 2.31 -7.13 7.85
N VAL A 214 2.20 -7.97 6.82
CA VAL A 214 0.94 -8.15 6.06
C VAL A 214 -0.16 -8.70 6.98
N GLN A 215 0.15 -9.69 7.82
CA GLN A 215 -0.84 -10.31 8.70
C GLN A 215 -1.34 -9.34 9.78
N ASP A 216 -0.45 -8.60 10.44
CA ASP A 216 -0.84 -7.58 11.42
C ASP A 216 -1.76 -6.54 10.77
N PHE A 217 -1.44 -6.07 9.56
CA PHE A 217 -2.32 -5.13 8.86
C PHE A 217 -3.71 -5.71 8.59
N ILE A 218 -3.79 -6.95 8.08
CA ILE A 218 -5.08 -7.63 7.83
C ILE A 218 -5.88 -7.74 9.12
N ASP A 219 -5.27 -8.25 10.19
CA ASP A 219 -5.94 -8.52 11.46
C ASP A 219 -6.41 -7.24 12.14
N LYS A 220 -5.62 -6.16 12.08
CA LYS A 220 -5.95 -4.89 12.74
C LYS A 220 -6.92 -4.03 11.94
N THR A 221 -6.87 -4.07 10.61
CA THR A 221 -7.77 -3.27 9.77
C THR A 221 -9.07 -3.98 9.43
N GLY A 222 -9.10 -5.32 9.50
CA GLY A 222 -10.23 -6.11 9.00
C GLY A 222 -10.43 -5.96 7.48
N CYS A 223 -9.37 -5.61 6.74
CA CYS A 223 -9.48 -5.38 5.30
C CYS A 223 -9.95 -6.64 4.57
N LEU A 224 -10.67 -6.41 3.48
CA LEU A 224 -11.05 -7.45 2.53
C LEU A 224 -9.82 -7.88 1.72
N VAL A 225 -9.76 -9.15 1.33
CA VAL A 225 -8.71 -9.66 0.42
C VAL A 225 -9.35 -10.12 -0.88
N ALA A 226 -8.80 -9.68 -2.01
CA ALA A 226 -9.30 -9.99 -3.33
C ALA A 226 -8.16 -10.32 -4.30
N ASN A 227 -8.32 -11.35 -5.14
CA ASN A 227 -7.46 -11.50 -6.30
C ASN A 227 -7.90 -10.49 -7.36
N LEU A 228 -7.07 -9.49 -7.65
CA LEU A 228 -7.40 -8.35 -8.53
C LEU A 228 -6.67 -8.40 -9.89
N ASP A 229 -5.91 -9.48 -10.15
CA ASP A 229 -5.20 -9.74 -11.39
C ASP A 229 -6.15 -10.16 -12.53
#